data_AF-A0A2E2AMU1-F1
#
_entry.id   AF-A0A2E2AMU1-F1
#
_cell.length_a   1.000
_cell.length_b   1.000
_cell.length_c   1.000
_cell.angle_alpha   90.00
_cell.angle_beta   90.00
_cell.angle_gamma   90.00
#
_symmetry.space_group_name_H-M   'P 1'
#
loop_
_entity.id
_entity.type
_entity.pdbx_description
1 polymer ?
#
loop_
_entity_poly.entity_id
_entity_poly.type
_entity_poly.pdbx_seq_one_letter_code
_entity_poly.pdbx_strand_id
1 'polypeptide(L)'
;MGSEIEALRIFDGDGVARLLDSDTDLGAMLIERLEPGDTLLSVEDDEQATSIAAGVMRNLWKPAPVNHPFPTAERWGLGFGRLRKTFDGGSGPFPSGLVDRAESLFSELLASIGDPFLIHGDLHHENILSNEGRSSGQNDEREPWLAIDPKGLVAEREYEVGALLRNPMPQLLDGSNPERVTARRIAQLAEELGFDRERILVWSLSQAVLSAWWSYEDEGHGWEPAIAVAEIFAGLIT
;
A
#
# COMPACT_ATOMS: atom_id res chain seq x y z
N MET A 1 9.49 4.16 12.13
CA MET A 1 9.41 3.89 13.58
C MET A 1 8.41 4.79 14.30
N GLY A 2 8.60 6.11 14.37
CA GLY A 2 7.64 6.98 15.09
C GLY A 2 6.20 6.92 14.56
N SER A 3 6.01 6.92 13.23
CA SER A 3 4.67 6.78 12.63
C SER A 3 4.08 5.38 12.81
N GLU A 4 4.90 4.33 12.70
CA GLU A 4 4.46 2.94 12.83
C GLU A 4 3.92 2.62 14.22
N ILE A 5 4.65 3.02 15.28
CA ILE A 5 4.19 2.84 16.66
C ILE A 5 2.84 3.54 16.87
N GLU A 6 2.68 4.77 16.40
CA GLU A 6 1.39 5.46 16.54
C GLU A 6 0.28 4.88 15.69
N ALA A 7 0.60 4.36 14.50
CA ALA A 7 -0.38 3.66 13.67
C ALA A 7 -0.90 2.41 14.40
N LEU A 8 0.01 1.58 14.92
CA LEU A 8 -0.35 0.39 15.69
C LEU A 8 -1.17 0.73 16.95
N ARG A 9 -0.86 1.83 17.66
CA ARG A 9 -1.66 2.28 18.80
C ARG A 9 -3.07 2.71 18.41
N ILE A 10 -3.24 3.36 17.27
CA ILE A 10 -4.57 3.81 16.82
C ILE A 10 -5.40 2.65 16.25
N PHE A 11 -4.77 1.72 15.56
CA PHE A 11 -5.45 0.52 15.07
C PHE A 11 -5.81 -0.44 16.20
N ASP A 12 -5.02 -0.48 17.29
CA ASP A 12 -5.32 -1.23 18.52
C ASP A 12 -5.64 -2.73 18.30
N GLY A 13 -5.04 -3.32 17.28
CA GLY A 13 -5.29 -4.72 16.90
C GLY A 13 -6.46 -4.94 15.93
N ASP A 14 -7.18 -3.91 15.53
CA ASP A 14 -8.25 -4.03 14.52
C ASP A 14 -7.64 -4.22 13.13
N GLY A 15 -7.69 -5.44 12.60
CA GLY A 15 -7.12 -5.79 11.30
C GLY A 15 -5.58 -5.79 11.23
N VAL A 16 -4.87 -5.59 12.35
CA VAL A 16 -3.39 -5.54 12.44
C VAL A 16 -2.89 -6.26 13.69
N ALA A 17 -1.64 -6.71 13.72
CA ALA A 17 -1.01 -7.20 14.95
C ALA A 17 -1.03 -6.14 16.06
N ARG A 18 -1.31 -6.54 17.30
CA ARG A 18 -1.34 -5.60 18.45
C ARG A 18 0.05 -5.10 18.80
N LEU A 19 0.17 -3.83 19.16
CA LEU A 19 1.31 -3.31 19.90
C LEU A 19 1.17 -3.71 21.37
N LEU A 20 2.15 -4.46 21.89
CA LEU A 20 2.16 -4.92 23.28
C LEU A 20 2.96 -3.97 24.18
N ASP A 21 4.06 -3.43 23.67
CA ASP A 21 4.90 -2.45 24.37
C ASP A 21 5.73 -1.65 23.35
N SER A 22 6.25 -0.48 23.75
CA SER A 22 7.11 0.34 22.90
C SER A 22 8.00 1.27 23.70
N ASP A 23 9.23 1.47 23.21
CA ASP A 23 10.15 2.49 23.69
C ASP A 23 10.56 3.38 22.51
N THR A 24 10.01 4.60 22.47
CA THR A 24 10.25 5.55 21.39
C THR A 24 11.66 6.14 21.40
N ASP A 25 12.29 6.21 22.58
CA ASP A 25 13.65 6.75 22.72
C ASP A 25 14.68 5.74 22.19
N LEU A 26 14.41 4.44 22.37
CA LEU A 26 15.21 3.35 21.82
C LEU A 26 14.81 2.95 20.39
N GLY A 27 13.68 3.45 19.87
CA GLY A 27 13.13 3.03 18.59
C GLY A 27 12.71 1.54 18.58
N ALA A 28 12.28 1.02 19.72
CA ALA A 28 11.94 -0.39 19.90
C ALA A 28 10.43 -0.58 20.11
N MET A 29 9.91 -1.72 19.67
CA MET A 29 8.52 -2.13 19.87
C MET A 29 8.41 -3.64 20.07
N LEU A 30 7.45 -4.03 20.90
CA LEU A 30 7.03 -5.41 21.09
C LEU A 30 5.64 -5.56 20.49
N ILE A 31 5.51 -6.44 19.50
CA ILE A 31 4.25 -6.69 18.79
C ILE A 31 3.76 -8.11 19.02
N GLU A 32 2.46 -8.31 18.88
CA GLU A 32 1.82 -9.60 18.91
C GLU A 32 2.42 -10.55 17.87
N ARG A 33 2.77 -11.76 18.31
CA ARG A 33 3.17 -12.83 17.41
C ARG A 33 1.96 -13.50 16.78
N LEU A 34 1.86 -13.43 15.47
CA LEU A 34 0.86 -14.13 14.67
C LEU A 34 1.32 -15.57 14.41
N GLU A 35 0.42 -16.53 14.57
CA GLU A 35 0.71 -17.96 14.38
C GLU A 35 -0.38 -18.60 13.48
N PRO A 36 0.00 -19.32 12.40
CA PRO A 36 1.37 -19.70 12.04
C PRO A 36 2.22 -18.55 11.50
N GLY A 37 1.62 -17.43 11.08
CA GLY A 37 2.34 -16.25 10.60
C GLY A 37 2.83 -16.39 9.16
N ASP A 38 2.22 -17.28 8.38
CA ASP A 38 2.51 -17.40 6.95
C ASP A 38 2.02 -16.14 6.22
N THR A 39 2.85 -15.60 5.34
CA THR A 39 2.47 -14.44 4.51
C THR A 39 1.35 -14.82 3.54
N LEU A 40 0.59 -13.82 3.05
CA LEU A 40 -0.45 -14.02 2.05
C LEU A 40 0.07 -14.66 0.74
N LEU A 41 1.39 -14.65 0.49
CA LEU A 41 2.02 -15.40 -0.60
C LEU A 41 1.79 -16.92 -0.52
N SER A 42 1.44 -17.46 0.65
CA SER A 42 1.11 -18.88 0.80
C SER A 42 -0.25 -19.25 0.22
N VAL A 43 -1.09 -18.27 -0.13
CA VAL A 43 -2.40 -18.49 -0.76
C VAL A 43 -2.20 -18.57 -2.27
N GLU A 44 -2.28 -19.78 -2.83
CA GLU A 44 -2.01 -20.03 -4.26
C GLU A 44 -3.08 -19.44 -5.19
N ASP A 45 -4.32 -19.32 -4.72
CA ASP A 45 -5.40 -18.70 -5.48
C ASP A 45 -5.35 -17.17 -5.32
N ASP A 46 -4.99 -16.48 -6.40
CA ASP A 46 -4.85 -15.03 -6.41
C ASP A 46 -6.17 -14.27 -6.15
N GLU A 47 -7.31 -14.82 -6.60
CA GLU A 47 -8.61 -14.21 -6.33
C GLU A 47 -8.92 -14.31 -4.83
N GLN A 48 -8.64 -15.47 -4.22
CA GLN A 48 -8.77 -15.64 -2.78
C GLN A 48 -7.83 -14.71 -2.01
N ALA A 49 -6.56 -14.61 -2.41
CA ALA A 49 -5.59 -13.70 -1.79
C ALA A 49 -6.05 -12.24 -1.89
N THR A 50 -6.58 -11.84 -3.04
CA THR A 50 -7.12 -10.48 -3.26
C THR A 50 -8.33 -10.20 -2.35
N SER A 51 -9.25 -11.15 -2.20
CA SER A 51 -10.39 -11.01 -1.27
C SER A 51 -9.95 -10.91 0.20
N ILE A 52 -8.94 -11.68 0.61
CA ILE A 52 -8.38 -11.61 1.96
C ILE A 52 -7.79 -10.21 2.20
N ALA A 53 -6.97 -9.71 1.27
CA ALA A 53 -6.38 -8.38 1.37
C ALA A 53 -7.45 -7.28 1.43
N ALA A 54 -8.50 -7.37 0.61
CA ALA A 54 -9.65 -6.46 0.65
C ALA A 54 -10.34 -6.49 2.03
N GLY A 55 -10.49 -7.68 2.63
CA GLY A 55 -10.98 -7.85 3.99
C GLY A 55 -10.13 -7.13 5.04
N VAL A 56 -8.81 -7.33 5.00
CA VAL A 56 -7.88 -6.68 5.92
C VAL A 56 -7.94 -5.16 5.78
N MET A 57 -7.96 -4.63 4.55
CA MET A 57 -8.09 -3.19 4.28
C MET A 57 -9.35 -2.60 4.93
N ARG A 58 -10.52 -3.24 4.75
CA ARG A 58 -11.79 -2.76 5.33
C ARG A 58 -11.76 -2.68 6.85
N ASN A 59 -11.09 -3.63 7.51
CA ASN A 59 -11.00 -3.66 8.97
C ASN A 59 -10.03 -2.61 9.52
N LEU A 60 -8.98 -2.30 8.75
CA LEU A 60 -7.89 -1.44 9.18
C LEU A 60 -8.25 0.05 9.13
N TRP A 61 -8.97 0.51 8.11
CA TRP A 61 -9.21 1.94 7.89
C TRP A 61 -9.90 2.62 9.07
N LYS A 62 -9.31 3.69 9.58
CA LYS A 62 -9.90 4.57 10.60
C LYS A 62 -10.00 6.00 10.05
N PRO A 63 -11.01 6.80 10.41
CA PRO A 63 -10.98 8.24 10.10
C PRO A 63 -9.67 8.87 10.58
N ALA A 64 -9.07 9.75 9.77
CA ALA A 64 -7.82 10.39 10.15
C ALA A 64 -7.99 11.19 11.46
N PRO A 65 -7.09 11.04 12.46
CA PRO A 65 -7.14 11.86 13.67
C PRO A 65 -6.93 13.34 13.33
N VAL A 66 -7.59 14.26 14.05
CA VAL A 66 -7.49 15.71 13.77
C VAL A 66 -6.05 16.23 13.87
N ASN A 67 -5.30 15.77 14.87
CA ASN A 67 -3.88 16.08 15.05
C ASN A 67 -3.11 14.77 14.97
N HIS A 68 -2.26 14.62 13.96
CA HIS A 68 -1.51 13.39 13.76
C HIS A 68 -0.08 13.64 13.27
N PRO A 69 0.86 12.73 13.56
CA PRO A 69 2.23 12.80 13.05
C PRO A 69 2.39 12.13 11.68
N PHE A 70 1.37 11.41 11.19
CA PHE A 70 1.45 10.63 9.96
C PHE A 70 1.75 11.51 8.73
N PRO A 71 2.57 11.02 7.78
CA PRO A 71 2.60 11.62 6.46
C PRO A 71 1.20 11.60 5.82
N THR A 72 0.98 12.52 4.89
CA THR A 72 -0.20 12.51 4.02
C THR A 72 0.18 12.03 2.62
N ALA A 73 -0.80 11.57 1.84
CA ALA A 73 -0.60 11.31 0.41
C ALA A 73 0.03 12.54 -0.28
N GLU A 74 -0.49 13.74 -0.01
CA GLU A 74 0.07 15.00 -0.52
C GLU A 74 1.57 15.15 -0.19
N ARG A 75 1.97 14.88 1.06
CA ARG A 75 3.38 14.94 1.48
C ARG A 75 4.23 13.91 0.75
N TRP A 76 3.74 12.70 0.52
CA TRP A 76 4.44 11.69 -0.28
C TRP A 76 4.56 12.12 -1.74
N GLY A 77 3.54 12.78 -2.28
CA GLY A 77 3.54 13.39 -3.62
C GLY A 77 4.66 14.40 -3.87
N LEU A 78 5.21 15.02 -2.82
CA LEU A 78 6.42 15.85 -2.94
C LEU A 78 7.62 15.09 -3.52
N GLY A 79 7.57 13.74 -3.58
CA GLY A 79 8.50 12.91 -4.32
C GLY A 79 8.61 13.28 -5.79
N PHE A 80 7.51 13.63 -6.47
CA PHE A 80 7.55 14.12 -7.85
C PHE A 80 8.40 15.39 -7.96
N GLY A 81 8.22 16.35 -7.04
CA GLY A 81 9.04 17.56 -7.00
C GLY A 81 10.54 17.26 -6.76
N ARG A 82 10.86 16.28 -5.92
CA ARG A 82 12.26 15.86 -5.68
C ARG A 82 12.87 15.16 -6.89
N LEU A 83 12.10 14.30 -7.57
CA LEU A 83 12.46 13.70 -8.85
C LEU A 83 12.81 14.79 -9.86
N ARG A 84 11.90 15.74 -10.11
CA ARG A 84 12.12 16.85 -11.04
C ARG A 84 13.35 17.67 -10.67
N LYS A 85 13.51 18.02 -9.39
CA LYS A 85 14.66 18.78 -8.90
C LYS A 85 15.98 18.04 -9.13
N THR A 86 15.99 16.72 -8.99
CA THR A 86 17.19 15.88 -9.15
C THR A 86 17.64 15.81 -10.60
N PHE A 87 16.71 15.93 -11.55
CA PHE A 87 16.98 15.82 -12.98
C PHE A 87 16.71 17.12 -13.76
N ASP A 88 16.93 18.27 -13.12
CA ASP A 88 16.82 19.60 -13.75
C ASP A 88 15.48 19.84 -14.50
N GLY A 89 14.37 19.35 -13.92
CA GLY A 89 13.02 19.40 -14.48
C GLY A 89 12.64 18.20 -15.36
N GLY A 90 13.60 17.31 -15.67
CA GLY A 90 13.38 16.08 -16.41
C GLY A 90 12.84 14.92 -15.57
N SER A 91 12.78 13.74 -16.18
CA SER A 91 12.32 12.49 -15.55
C SER A 91 13.45 11.53 -15.17
N GLY A 92 14.71 11.92 -15.40
CA GLY A 92 15.86 11.06 -15.17
C GLY A 92 15.83 9.80 -16.03
N PRO A 93 16.04 8.60 -15.44
CA PRO A 93 15.99 7.35 -16.19
C PRO A 93 14.56 6.88 -16.49
N PHE A 94 13.53 7.54 -15.96
CA PHE A 94 12.14 7.11 -16.13
C PHE A 94 11.53 7.65 -17.43
N PRO A 95 10.56 6.93 -18.03
CA PRO A 95 9.84 7.42 -19.21
C PRO A 95 9.12 8.75 -18.93
N SER A 96 9.50 9.82 -19.63
CA SER A 96 9.01 11.18 -19.34
C SER A 96 7.49 11.30 -19.40
N GLY A 97 6.87 10.77 -20.45
CA GLY A 97 5.41 10.81 -20.60
C GLY A 97 4.67 10.07 -19.49
N LEU A 98 5.27 9.02 -18.91
CA LEU A 98 4.69 8.29 -17.78
C LEU A 98 4.78 9.11 -16.50
N VAL A 99 5.92 9.75 -16.24
CA VAL A 99 6.11 10.65 -15.08
C VAL A 99 5.19 11.87 -15.18
N ASP A 100 5.11 12.51 -16.35
CA ASP A 100 4.24 13.65 -16.60
C ASP A 100 2.77 13.29 -16.35
N ARG A 101 2.32 12.13 -16.85
CA ARG A 101 0.96 11.64 -16.66
C ARG A 101 0.67 11.33 -15.19
N ALA A 102 1.56 10.62 -14.51
CA ALA A 102 1.41 10.28 -13.09
C ALA A 102 1.37 11.53 -12.20
N GLU A 103 2.27 12.49 -12.42
CA GLU A 103 2.33 13.74 -11.65
C GLU A 103 1.08 14.61 -11.85
N SER A 104 0.58 14.72 -13.10
CA SER A 104 -0.66 15.46 -13.41
C SER A 104 -1.86 14.82 -12.73
N LEU A 105 -2.04 13.51 -12.92
CA LEU A 105 -3.18 12.79 -12.38
C LEU A 105 -3.18 12.75 -10.85
N PHE A 106 -2.01 12.63 -10.23
CA PHE A 106 -1.87 12.73 -8.78
C PHE A 106 -2.35 14.10 -8.26
N SER A 107 -2.01 15.17 -8.97
CA SER A 107 -2.46 16.53 -8.62
C SER A 107 -3.99 16.68 -8.76
N GLU A 108 -4.59 16.08 -9.77
CA GLU A 108 -6.05 16.05 -9.97
C GLU A 108 -6.77 15.24 -8.88
N LEU A 109 -6.19 14.12 -8.45
CA LEU A 109 -6.71 13.30 -7.35
C LEU A 109 -6.68 14.06 -6.02
N LEU A 110 -5.58 14.74 -5.71
CA LEU A 110 -5.49 15.57 -4.50
C LEU A 110 -6.52 16.70 -4.49
N ALA A 111 -6.81 17.30 -5.64
CA ALA A 111 -7.82 18.36 -5.76
C ALA A 111 -9.26 17.84 -5.57
N SER A 112 -9.48 16.53 -5.69
CA SER A 112 -10.80 15.87 -5.59
C SER A 112 -10.87 14.85 -4.47
N ILE A 113 -9.91 14.85 -3.53
CA ILE A 113 -9.84 13.84 -2.47
C ILE A 113 -11.04 13.93 -1.53
N GLY A 114 -11.61 12.79 -1.17
CA GLY A 114 -12.66 12.69 -0.16
C GLY A 114 -12.13 12.86 1.27
N ASP A 115 -12.94 12.43 2.24
CA ASP A 115 -12.53 12.44 3.65
C ASP A 115 -11.28 11.56 3.87
N PRO A 116 -10.25 12.08 4.58
CA PRO A 116 -9.01 11.35 4.78
C PRO A 116 -9.16 10.25 5.84
N PHE A 117 -8.52 9.11 5.58
CA PHE A 117 -8.43 7.98 6.51
C PHE A 117 -6.98 7.76 6.91
N LEU A 118 -6.77 7.27 8.13
CA LEU A 118 -5.56 6.56 8.49
C LEU A 118 -5.62 5.17 7.87
N ILE A 119 -4.63 4.89 7.04
CA ILE A 119 -4.46 3.64 6.31
C ILE A 119 -3.06 3.05 6.62
N HIS A 120 -2.81 1.81 6.20
CA HIS A 120 -1.50 1.14 6.36
C HIS A 120 -0.40 1.91 5.61
N GLY A 121 -0.68 2.25 4.35
CA GLY A 121 0.20 2.98 3.44
C GLY A 121 1.21 2.11 2.67
N ASP A 122 1.24 0.80 2.92
CA ASP A 122 2.12 -0.16 2.25
C ASP A 122 1.61 -1.61 2.41
N LEU A 123 0.29 -1.82 2.31
CA LEU A 123 -0.30 -3.13 2.55
C LEU A 123 -0.15 -4.01 1.30
N HIS A 124 0.78 -4.97 1.35
CA HIS A 124 0.99 -5.98 0.31
C HIS A 124 1.06 -7.39 0.91
N HIS A 125 1.24 -8.40 0.05
CA HIS A 125 1.17 -9.82 0.41
C HIS A 125 2.08 -10.24 1.57
N GLU A 126 3.25 -9.62 1.74
CA GLU A 126 4.19 -9.96 2.83
C GLU A 126 3.82 -9.27 4.15
N ASN A 127 3.08 -8.16 4.09
CA ASN A 127 2.60 -7.43 5.26
C ASN A 127 1.22 -7.92 5.74
N ILE A 128 0.70 -9.01 5.17
CA ILE A 128 -0.53 -9.68 5.60
C ILE A 128 -0.17 -11.10 6.01
N LEU A 129 -0.35 -11.43 7.28
CA LEU A 129 0.02 -12.74 7.84
C LEU A 129 -1.19 -13.50 8.36
N SER A 130 -1.12 -14.83 8.27
CA SER A 130 -2.12 -15.72 8.81
C SER A 130 -2.03 -15.82 10.34
N ASN A 131 -3.20 -15.92 10.96
CA ASN A 131 -3.38 -16.04 12.41
C ASN A 131 -4.35 -17.20 12.76
N GLU A 132 -4.55 -18.14 11.83
CA GLU A 132 -5.47 -19.28 11.97
C GLU A 132 -5.08 -20.25 13.10
N GLY A 133 -3.82 -20.24 13.54
CA GLY A 133 -3.28 -21.18 14.53
C GLY A 133 -3.67 -20.89 15.97
N ARG A 134 -4.21 -19.70 16.29
CA ARG A 134 -4.64 -19.35 17.64
C ARG A 134 -6.02 -19.91 17.98
N SER A 135 -6.07 -21.21 18.25
CA SER A 135 -7.04 -21.82 19.19
C SER A 135 -6.38 -22.00 20.55
N SER A 136 -5.94 -20.92 21.20
CA SER A 136 -5.20 -21.02 22.47
C SER A 136 -5.78 -20.12 23.57
N GLY A 137 -6.90 -20.57 24.14
CA GLY A 137 -7.23 -20.37 25.56
C GLY A 137 -7.57 -18.95 26.05
N GLN A 138 -7.44 -17.92 25.22
CA GLN A 138 -8.00 -16.59 25.45
C GLN A 138 -9.19 -16.37 24.52
N ASN A 139 -10.30 -15.89 25.09
CA ASN A 139 -11.58 -15.59 24.43
C ASN A 139 -11.52 -14.47 23.36
N ASP A 140 -10.36 -14.19 22.78
CA ASP A 140 -10.20 -13.18 21.73
C ASP A 140 -10.23 -13.87 20.37
N GLU A 141 -11.43 -14.03 19.81
CA GLU A 141 -11.61 -14.41 18.40
C GLU A 141 -11.04 -13.29 17.51
N ARG A 142 -9.76 -13.42 17.13
CA ARG A 142 -9.09 -12.53 16.16
C ARG A 142 -9.40 -12.96 14.73
N GLU A 143 -9.24 -12.03 13.79
CA GLU A 143 -9.33 -12.33 12.37
C GLU A 143 -8.26 -13.34 11.93
N PRO A 144 -8.55 -14.20 10.94
CA PRO A 144 -7.62 -15.21 10.44
C PRO A 144 -6.44 -14.63 9.66
N TRP A 145 -6.53 -13.36 9.24
CA TRP A 145 -5.49 -12.63 8.53
C TRP A 145 -5.38 -11.22 9.10
N LEU A 146 -4.15 -10.80 9.41
CA LEU A 146 -3.86 -9.53 10.06
C LEU A 146 -2.67 -8.85 9.39
N ALA A 147 -2.72 -7.52 9.32
CA ALA A 147 -1.62 -6.71 8.83
C ALA A 147 -0.45 -6.64 9.84
N ILE A 148 0.74 -6.31 9.35
CA ILE A 148 1.95 -5.97 10.13
C ILE A 148 2.71 -4.82 9.47
N ASP A 149 3.60 -4.14 10.20
CA ASP A 149 4.46 -3.05 9.69
C ASP A 149 3.67 -1.89 9.00
N PRO A 150 2.62 -1.33 9.64
CA PRO A 150 1.94 -0.18 9.08
C PRO A 150 2.87 1.04 9.06
N LYS A 151 3.05 1.64 7.87
CA LYS A 151 3.77 2.92 7.76
C LYS A 151 2.98 4.06 8.42
N GLY A 152 1.65 3.92 8.43
CA GLY A 152 0.71 4.90 8.95
C GLY A 152 0.64 6.10 8.01
N LEU A 153 -0.34 6.10 7.12
CA LEU A 153 -0.51 7.13 6.10
C LEU A 153 -1.91 7.74 6.20
N VAL A 154 -1.98 9.07 6.10
CA VAL A 154 -3.26 9.76 5.95
C VAL A 154 -3.54 10.02 4.46
N ALA A 155 -4.50 9.29 3.92
CA ALA A 155 -4.82 9.31 2.49
C ALA A 155 -6.29 8.93 2.28
N GLU A 156 -6.69 8.96 1.02
CA GLU A 156 -7.94 8.34 0.61
C GLU A 156 -7.82 6.81 0.67
N ARG A 157 -8.92 6.10 0.90
CA ARG A 157 -8.90 4.63 1.06
C ARG A 157 -8.47 3.92 -0.22
N GLU A 158 -8.85 4.47 -1.38
CA GLU A 158 -8.46 4.05 -2.71
C GLU A 158 -6.93 4.09 -2.92
N TYR A 159 -6.18 4.83 -2.11
CA TYR A 159 -4.72 4.83 -2.18
C TYR A 159 -4.10 3.51 -1.67
N GLU A 160 -4.73 2.87 -0.68
CA GLU A 160 -4.18 1.68 0.01
C GLU A 160 -3.94 0.52 -0.95
N VAL A 161 -4.81 0.36 -1.95
CA VAL A 161 -4.78 -0.77 -2.88
C VAL A 161 -3.53 -0.79 -3.77
N GLY A 162 -2.87 0.34 -3.97
CA GLY A 162 -1.77 0.45 -4.93
C GLY A 162 -0.56 -0.41 -4.56
N ALA A 163 -0.29 -0.58 -3.26
CA ALA A 163 0.82 -1.41 -2.78
C ALA A 163 0.57 -2.88 -3.08
N LEU A 164 -0.67 -3.35 -2.85
CA LEU A 164 -1.11 -4.70 -3.21
C LEU A 164 -1.04 -4.92 -4.72
N LEU A 165 -1.51 -3.96 -5.53
CA LEU A 165 -1.54 -4.08 -7.00
C LEU A 165 -0.15 -4.10 -7.63
N ARG A 166 0.85 -3.41 -7.04
CA ARG A 166 2.24 -3.52 -7.47
C ARG A 166 2.89 -4.85 -7.12
N ASN A 167 2.40 -5.53 -6.09
CA ASN A 167 3.05 -6.70 -5.52
C ASN A 167 2.31 -8.01 -5.85
N PRO A 168 2.93 -9.18 -5.68
CA PRO A 168 4.31 -9.38 -5.25
C PRO A 168 5.32 -9.15 -6.36
N MET A 169 6.43 -8.50 -6.02
CA MET A 169 7.54 -8.23 -6.95
C MET A 169 8.74 -9.14 -6.67
N PRO A 170 9.38 -9.73 -7.71
CA PRO A 170 9.10 -9.58 -9.15
C PRO A 170 8.04 -10.54 -9.71
N GLN A 171 7.42 -11.38 -8.87
CA GLN A 171 6.61 -12.53 -9.32
C GLN A 171 5.40 -12.14 -10.17
N LEU A 172 4.79 -10.98 -9.93
CA LEU A 172 3.72 -10.45 -10.76
C LEU A 172 4.19 -10.29 -12.22
N LEU A 173 5.35 -9.68 -12.43
CA LEU A 173 5.92 -9.42 -13.76
C LEU A 173 6.49 -10.68 -14.43
N ASP A 174 6.99 -11.64 -13.65
CA ASP A 174 7.46 -12.93 -14.16
C ASP A 174 6.31 -13.86 -14.61
N GLY A 175 5.06 -13.50 -14.28
CA GLY A 175 3.86 -14.23 -14.68
C GLY A 175 3.54 -14.13 -16.17
N SER A 176 2.78 -15.10 -16.68
CA SER A 176 2.46 -15.19 -18.12
C SER A 176 1.57 -14.07 -18.69
N ASN A 177 0.88 -13.29 -17.85
CA ASN A 177 -0.04 -12.24 -18.29
C ASN A 177 -0.31 -11.20 -17.17
N PRO A 178 0.70 -10.39 -16.80
CA PRO A 178 0.60 -9.45 -15.68
C PRO A 178 -0.51 -8.40 -15.88
N GLU A 179 -0.79 -7.98 -17.12
CA GLU A 179 -1.86 -7.04 -17.45
C GLU A 179 -3.23 -7.63 -17.12
N ARG A 180 -3.48 -8.89 -17.49
CA ARG A 180 -4.75 -9.57 -17.20
C ARG A 180 -4.95 -9.78 -15.70
N VAL A 181 -3.90 -10.18 -14.98
CA VAL A 181 -3.94 -10.33 -13.52
C VAL A 181 -4.24 -9.00 -12.85
N THR A 182 -3.52 -7.95 -13.24
CA THR A 182 -3.70 -6.59 -12.73
C THR A 182 -5.12 -6.07 -12.98
N ALA A 183 -5.63 -6.21 -14.21
CA ALA A 183 -6.98 -5.80 -14.57
C ALA A 183 -8.07 -6.54 -13.78
N ARG A 184 -7.89 -7.85 -13.52
CA ARG A 184 -8.79 -8.63 -12.68
C ARG A 184 -8.77 -8.14 -11.23
N ARG A 185 -7.58 -7.99 -10.63
CA ARG A 185 -7.44 -7.51 -9.23
C ARG A 185 -8.09 -6.15 -9.05
N ILE A 186 -7.89 -5.23 -10.00
CA ILE A 186 -8.53 -3.91 -10.00
C ILE A 186 -10.06 -4.04 -10.01
N ALA A 187 -10.62 -4.89 -10.88
CA ALA A 187 -12.07 -5.09 -10.96
C ALA A 187 -12.62 -5.69 -9.66
N GLN A 188 -11.93 -6.69 -9.11
CA GLN A 188 -12.30 -7.36 -7.86
C GLN A 188 -12.25 -6.39 -6.67
N LEU A 189 -11.17 -5.62 -6.51
CA LEU A 189 -11.03 -4.64 -5.44
C LEU A 189 -12.06 -3.52 -5.55
N ALA A 190 -12.34 -3.04 -6.78
CA ALA A 190 -13.38 -2.05 -7.01
C ALA A 190 -14.76 -2.56 -6.57
N GLU A 191 -15.10 -3.82 -6.90
CA GLU A 191 -16.35 -4.45 -6.50
C GLU A 191 -16.43 -4.68 -4.97
N GLU A 192 -15.42 -5.32 -4.39
CA GLU A 192 -15.42 -5.73 -2.97
C GLU A 192 -15.29 -4.55 -1.99
N LEU A 193 -14.62 -3.46 -2.40
CA LEU A 193 -14.42 -2.27 -1.58
C LEU A 193 -15.42 -1.15 -1.91
N GLY A 194 -16.21 -1.31 -2.98
CA GLY A 194 -17.17 -0.31 -3.43
C GLY A 194 -16.50 0.96 -3.96
N PHE A 195 -15.35 0.80 -4.62
CA PHE A 195 -14.53 1.90 -5.11
C PHE A 195 -14.71 2.15 -6.60
N ASP A 196 -14.43 3.38 -7.01
CA ASP A 196 -14.32 3.70 -8.42
C ASP A 196 -13.06 3.08 -9.02
N ARG A 197 -13.26 2.32 -10.09
CA ARG A 197 -12.19 1.55 -10.75
C ARG A 197 -11.10 2.45 -11.31
N GLU A 198 -11.48 3.57 -11.92
CA GLU A 198 -10.53 4.51 -12.51
C GLU A 198 -9.73 5.21 -11.40
N ARG A 199 -10.39 5.59 -10.31
CA ARG A 199 -9.75 6.23 -9.16
C ARG A 199 -8.68 5.34 -8.51
N ILE A 200 -8.98 4.06 -8.28
CA ILE A 200 -7.98 3.06 -7.84
C ILE A 200 -6.78 3.03 -8.78
N LEU A 201 -7.05 2.95 -10.08
CA LEU A 201 -6.03 2.78 -11.09
C LEU A 201 -5.10 4.00 -11.18
N VAL A 202 -5.67 5.21 -11.10
CA VAL A 202 -4.92 6.46 -11.16
C VAL A 202 -4.07 6.67 -9.90
N TRP A 203 -4.58 6.34 -8.70
CA TRP A 203 -3.77 6.32 -7.49
C TRP A 203 -2.62 5.32 -7.60
N SER A 204 -2.90 4.11 -8.11
CA SER A 204 -1.92 3.03 -8.24
C SER A 204 -0.81 3.37 -9.25
N LEU A 205 -1.15 4.00 -10.38
CA LEU A 205 -0.18 4.55 -11.34
C LEU A 205 0.77 5.54 -10.65
N SER A 206 0.21 6.52 -9.96
CA SER A 206 0.98 7.58 -9.34
C SER A 206 1.89 7.05 -8.24
N GLN A 207 1.36 6.15 -7.40
CA GLN A 207 2.13 5.49 -6.35
C GLN A 207 3.24 4.60 -6.94
N ALA A 208 3.03 3.96 -8.09
CA ALA A 208 4.05 3.13 -8.72
C ALA A 208 5.24 3.97 -9.23
N VAL A 209 4.99 5.13 -9.81
CA VAL A 209 6.05 6.07 -10.20
C VAL A 209 6.78 6.64 -8.98
N LEU A 210 6.06 6.97 -7.90
CA LEU A 210 6.68 7.39 -6.63
C LEU A 210 7.52 6.28 -6.01
N SER A 211 7.06 5.02 -6.06
CA SER A 211 7.81 3.85 -5.62
C SER A 211 9.11 3.68 -6.40
N ALA A 212 9.08 3.83 -7.72
CA ALA A 212 10.27 3.83 -8.56
C ALA A 212 11.24 4.97 -8.19
N TRP A 213 10.69 6.17 -7.94
CA TRP A 213 11.50 7.30 -7.47
C TRP A 213 12.17 7.03 -6.13
N TRP A 214 11.47 6.45 -5.15
CA TRP A 214 12.07 6.15 -3.84
C TRP A 214 13.17 5.10 -3.94
N SER A 215 12.98 4.02 -4.71
CA SER A 215 14.05 3.04 -4.98
C SER A 215 15.29 3.71 -5.61
N TYR A 216 15.08 4.65 -6.54
CA TYR A 216 16.19 5.41 -7.13
C TYR A 216 16.83 6.40 -6.13
N GLU A 217 16.03 7.11 -5.34
CA GLU A 217 16.49 8.09 -4.35
C GLU A 217 17.35 7.42 -3.27
N ASP A 218 16.97 6.21 -2.85
CA ASP A 218 17.64 5.45 -1.80
C ASP A 218 18.87 4.67 -2.31
N GLU A 219 18.75 4.00 -3.47
CA GLU A 219 19.76 3.03 -3.94
C GLU A 219 20.34 3.35 -5.33
N GLY A 220 19.68 4.20 -6.11
CA GLY A 220 20.04 4.49 -7.50
C GLY A 220 19.68 3.38 -8.51
N HIS A 221 19.08 2.28 -8.06
CA HIS A 221 18.68 1.12 -8.86
C HIS A 221 17.42 0.45 -8.29
N GLY A 222 16.90 -0.60 -8.95
CA GLY A 222 15.76 -1.39 -8.44
C GLY A 222 14.39 -0.74 -8.68
N TRP A 223 14.35 0.33 -9.47
CA TRP A 223 13.16 1.11 -9.81
C TRP A 223 12.43 0.54 -11.03
N GLU A 224 13.11 -0.24 -11.86
CA GLU A 224 12.63 -0.79 -13.12
C GLU A 224 11.32 -1.59 -12.97
N PRO A 225 11.18 -2.46 -11.95
CA PRO A 225 9.95 -3.23 -11.81
C PRO A 225 8.74 -2.36 -11.45
N ALA A 226 8.93 -1.30 -10.66
CA ALA A 226 7.87 -0.36 -10.34
C ALA A 226 7.43 0.47 -11.55
N ILE A 227 8.38 0.85 -12.43
CA ILE A 227 8.05 1.50 -13.72
C ILE A 227 7.30 0.55 -14.66
N ALA A 228 7.71 -0.72 -14.76
CA ALA A 228 7.02 -1.69 -15.62
C ALA A 228 5.56 -1.88 -15.18
N VAL A 229 5.29 -1.96 -13.88
CA VAL A 229 3.91 -2.01 -13.37
C VAL A 229 3.17 -0.69 -13.62
N ALA A 230 3.82 0.46 -13.49
CA ALA A 230 3.23 1.76 -13.82
C ALA A 230 2.80 1.84 -15.30
N GLU A 231 3.56 1.26 -16.23
CA GLU A 231 3.18 1.17 -17.65
C GLU A 231 1.93 0.31 -17.85
N ILE A 232 1.81 -0.82 -17.14
CA ILE A 232 0.59 -1.65 -17.15
C ILE A 232 -0.61 -0.83 -16.68
N PHE A 233 -0.49 -0.10 -15.56
CA PHE A 233 -1.57 0.75 -15.07
C PHE A 233 -1.95 1.83 -16.09
N ALA A 234 -0.96 2.51 -16.67
CA ALA A 234 -1.19 3.55 -17.67
C ALA A 234 -1.91 3.02 -18.93
N GLY A 235 -1.66 1.77 -19.32
CA GLY A 235 -2.34 1.10 -20.44
C GLY A 235 -3.79 0.70 -20.15
N LEU A 236 -4.20 0.66 -18.87
CA LEU A 236 -5.56 0.32 -18.45
C LEU A 236 -6.45 1.56 -18.24
N ILE A 237 -5.88 2.77 -18.21
CA ILE A 237 -6.62 4.03 -18.09
C ILE A 237 -7.11 4.43 -19.49
N THR A 238 -8.43 4.51 -19.66
CA THR A 238 -9.12 4.81 -20.92
C THR A 238 -9.17 6.29 -21.25
#